data_AF-A0A2H0MJ51-F1
#
_entry.id   AF-A0A2H0MJ51-F1
#
_cell.length_a   1.000
_cell.length_b   1.000
_cell.length_c   1.000
_cell.angle_alpha   90.00
_cell.angle_beta   90.00
_cell.angle_gamma   90.00
#
_symmetry.space_group_name_H-M   'P 1'
#
loop_
_entity.id
_entity.type
_entity.pdbx_description
1 polymer ?
#
loop_
_entity_poly.entity_id
_entity_poly.type
_entity_poly.pdbx_seq_one_letter_code
_entity_poly.pdbx_strand_id
1 'polypeptide(L)'
;MSARGGRGRSIQGISLLGKHKVKTLLLPFSIQPSMTSPIDHFPSRPLPVTGILLSALAVCLLSFTVGCVTTAPPVSEKGTQVEIGEEVPDQRFSEIGPIKVHSGNGCGGYGLRGTYEASLNLLKNRAAEMGAQYIRVQKTIEPHIDQTGFCFDNEYVIEGTAYKDDSKEWASILSGLKPMNARYRVVVSSAGVRRRPFPDSHKIKSIALGGIVQVVGQLPSGWMQVAQQGEPVGWIHSDALKLESAGSDSLSSGTPPHPSDITPPSVIITSHKVERGVQVVENRSATKITGKATDPSGVAEVKVNGQTTSLDEEGHFTADVFLKVGENEIIITAMDVRENIGRKTFTINRNPKTEMVAPAKLGDQGNFGRFYALIIGNNNYQYLPKLETAQNDAREIEKVLREKYKFETEVLLDAKRADILERINKIRGMLEARDSFLIYYAGHGEFDKTSDKAYWLPVDAKRDDDTNWILAERITSNIKRFSSAHILIVADSCYSGTMTRSLDTDMNSKAARGKYLEKMLNKSSRTLMASGGNEPVADSGGEGHSIFAQVLLNALNQIEGKLFTAEELFYNHIKESVAGHAVQTPVYSVIRDSGHDGGDFLFVRE
;
A
#
# COMPACT_ATOMS: atom_id res chain seq x y z
N MET A 1 60.97 16.51 -36.05
CA MET A 1 60.53 15.87 -37.32
C MET A 1 59.01 15.70 -37.25
N SER A 2 58.18 16.22 -38.16
CA SER A 2 57.96 15.84 -39.58
C SER A 2 57.21 14.50 -39.70
N ALA A 3 56.09 14.32 -40.43
CA ALA A 3 55.34 15.19 -41.39
C ALA A 3 53.79 14.94 -41.31
N ARG A 4 52.89 15.85 -41.79
CA ARG A 4 52.12 15.84 -43.08
C ARG A 4 51.49 14.49 -43.52
N GLY A 5 50.30 14.40 -44.16
CA GLY A 5 49.25 15.40 -44.48
C GLY A 5 48.54 15.21 -45.85
N GLY A 6 47.22 15.47 -45.94
CA GLY A 6 46.35 15.43 -47.17
C GLY A 6 44.87 15.28 -46.76
N ARG A 7 43.81 15.88 -47.35
CA ARG A 7 43.44 16.37 -48.71
C ARG A 7 43.38 15.25 -49.77
N GLY A 8 42.28 14.98 -50.51
CA GLY A 8 40.90 15.53 -50.52
C GLY A 8 40.46 16.07 -51.90
N ARG A 9 39.23 15.75 -52.37
CA ARG A 9 38.58 16.36 -53.58
C ARG A 9 37.08 16.04 -53.70
N SER A 10 36.37 16.81 -54.52
CA SER A 10 34.94 16.66 -54.86
C SER A 10 34.71 16.55 -56.37
N ILE A 11 33.51 16.11 -56.79
CA ILE A 11 32.96 16.25 -58.15
C ILE A 11 31.46 16.56 -58.05
N GLN A 12 30.95 17.45 -58.91
CA GLN A 12 29.51 17.69 -59.18
C GLN A 12 29.21 17.31 -60.64
N GLY A 13 27.98 16.91 -61.01
CA GLY A 13 27.66 16.66 -62.43
C GLY A 13 26.25 16.14 -62.81
N ILE A 14 25.28 17.05 -62.94
CA ILE A 14 24.36 17.20 -64.11
C ILE A 14 23.60 15.94 -64.65
N SER A 15 22.31 15.85 -64.26
CA SER A 15 21.08 16.00 -65.09
C SER A 15 20.64 15.04 -66.23
N LEU A 16 19.29 14.90 -66.31
CA LEU A 16 18.38 14.74 -67.48
C LEU A 16 17.99 13.36 -68.09
N LEU A 17 16.72 13.32 -68.54
CA LEU A 17 15.99 12.34 -69.41
C LEU A 17 15.59 10.96 -68.80
N GLY A 18 14.42 10.38 -69.10
CA GLY A 18 13.19 10.94 -69.69
C GLY A 18 12.16 9.96 -70.33
N LYS A 19 10.86 10.27 -70.13
CA LYS A 19 9.66 9.91 -70.95
C LYS A 19 8.93 8.54 -70.80
N HIS A 20 7.62 8.62 -71.10
CA HIS A 20 6.63 7.58 -71.46
C HIS A 20 5.99 6.75 -70.31
N LYS A 21 4.69 6.41 -70.35
CA LYS A 21 3.61 6.68 -71.35
C LYS A 21 2.22 6.78 -70.69
N VAL A 22 1.26 7.40 -71.40
CA VAL A 22 -0.11 7.71 -70.94
C VAL A 22 -1.13 6.67 -71.43
N LYS A 23 -2.21 6.43 -70.67
CA LYS A 23 -3.53 6.14 -71.25
C LYS A 23 -4.68 6.60 -70.34
N THR A 24 -5.67 7.25 -70.95
CA THR A 24 -6.91 7.76 -70.33
C THR A 24 -8.11 7.17 -71.07
N LEU A 25 -9.27 7.08 -70.41
CA LEU A 25 -10.58 6.83 -71.04
C LEU A 25 -11.64 7.81 -70.48
N LEU A 26 -12.73 8.06 -71.21
CA LEU A 26 -13.56 9.27 -71.03
C LEU A 26 -15.09 9.02 -71.19
N LEU A 27 -15.90 9.55 -70.24
CA LEU A 27 -17.23 10.20 -70.43
C LEU A 27 -18.41 9.35 -70.98
N PRO A 28 -19.67 9.87 -71.16
CA PRO A 28 -20.40 11.06 -70.60
C PRO A 28 -21.85 10.77 -70.05
N PHE A 29 -22.67 11.84 -69.87
CA PHE A 29 -24.13 11.98 -69.56
C PHE A 29 -24.52 11.99 -68.05
N SER A 30 -25.35 12.88 -67.43
CA SER A 30 -26.54 13.76 -67.71
C SER A 30 -27.82 13.19 -67.01
N ILE A 31 -28.89 13.88 -66.55
CA ILE A 31 -29.62 15.14 -66.91
C ILE A 31 -30.10 15.91 -65.60
N GLN A 32 -30.87 17.00 -65.72
CA GLN A 32 -31.49 17.85 -64.65
C GLN A 32 -32.97 17.44 -64.27
N PRO A 33 -33.89 18.30 -63.75
CA PRO A 33 -34.11 18.74 -62.35
C PRO A 33 -35.59 18.60 -61.83
N SER A 34 -35.97 19.16 -60.66
CA SER A 34 -37.12 20.11 -60.44
C SER A 34 -37.77 20.13 -59.01
N MET A 35 -38.63 21.15 -58.79
CA MET A 35 -39.61 21.41 -57.69
C MET A 35 -39.08 21.93 -56.33
N THR A 36 -39.32 23.15 -55.79
CA THR A 36 -40.47 24.11 -55.64
C THR A 36 -41.25 23.94 -54.31
N SER A 37 -40.98 24.72 -53.23
CA SER A 37 -41.46 26.11 -52.89
C SER A 37 -42.71 26.10 -51.96
N PRO A 38 -43.17 27.21 -51.31
CA PRO A 38 -42.64 28.59 -51.13
C PRO A 38 -42.13 28.82 -49.67
N ILE A 39 -41.74 29.99 -49.10
CA ILE A 39 -41.71 31.45 -49.41
C ILE A 39 -42.95 32.31 -49.00
N ASP A 40 -42.83 33.10 -47.92
CA ASP A 40 -43.58 34.35 -47.56
C ASP A 40 -42.91 35.02 -46.32
N HIS A 41 -42.90 36.34 -46.07
CA HIS A 41 -42.91 37.53 -46.94
C HIS A 41 -42.21 38.75 -46.24
N PHE A 42 -41.94 39.84 -46.97
CA PHE A 42 -41.20 41.08 -46.61
C PHE A 42 -41.89 42.02 -45.54
N PRO A 43 -41.38 43.24 -45.17
CA PRO A 43 -40.06 43.66 -44.63
C PRO A 43 -40.14 44.75 -43.50
N SER A 44 -39.01 45.35 -43.02
CA SER A 44 -38.80 46.83 -42.86
C SER A 44 -37.62 47.26 -41.94
N ARG A 45 -37.24 48.55 -42.04
CA ARG A 45 -36.28 49.40 -41.24
C ARG A 45 -36.92 50.82 -41.17
N PRO A 46 -36.67 51.73 -40.18
CA PRO A 46 -35.33 52.34 -39.94
C PRO A 46 -34.99 53.05 -38.56
N LEU A 47 -33.68 53.17 -38.24
CA LEU A 47 -33.01 54.26 -37.45
C LEU A 47 -33.47 54.50 -35.97
N PRO A 48 -32.93 55.48 -35.18
CA PRO A 48 -31.67 56.30 -35.25
C PRO A 48 -30.70 56.08 -34.02
N VAL A 49 -29.35 56.18 -34.09
CA VAL A 49 -28.39 57.34 -34.07
C VAL A 49 -27.75 57.71 -32.69
N THR A 50 -26.41 57.88 -32.70
CA THR A 50 -25.45 58.49 -31.73
C THR A 50 -25.14 57.86 -30.35
N GLY A 51 -23.85 57.53 -30.20
CA GLY A 51 -23.07 57.47 -28.95
C GLY A 51 -21.57 57.45 -29.31
N ILE A 52 -20.74 58.34 -28.75
CA ILE A 52 -19.32 58.60 -29.09
C ILE A 52 -18.55 58.58 -27.74
N LEU A 53 -17.29 58.16 -27.52
CA LEU A 53 -16.01 58.26 -28.22
C LEU A 53 -15.05 57.10 -27.84
N LEU A 54 -13.98 56.88 -28.64
CA LEU A 54 -12.71 56.17 -28.35
C LEU A 54 -12.81 54.70 -27.85
N SER A 55 -11.98 53.75 -28.28
CA SER A 55 -10.64 53.85 -28.89
C SER A 55 -10.35 52.62 -29.78
N ALA A 56 -9.43 52.75 -30.74
CA ALA A 56 -9.02 51.65 -31.61
C ALA A 56 -7.52 51.75 -31.97
N LEU A 57 -6.66 51.19 -31.11
CA LEU A 57 -5.30 50.74 -31.45
C LEU A 57 -4.81 49.78 -30.35
N ALA A 58 -4.09 48.73 -30.73
CA ALA A 58 -3.92 47.47 -29.95
C ALA A 58 -5.26 46.74 -29.72
N VAL A 59 -5.32 45.40 -29.64
CA VAL A 59 -4.24 44.41 -29.47
C VAL A 59 -4.05 43.55 -30.74
N CYS A 60 -2.79 43.28 -31.07
CA CYS A 60 -2.39 42.12 -31.87
C CYS A 60 -1.66 41.14 -30.95
N LEU A 61 -1.68 39.83 -31.28
CA LEU A 61 -1.33 38.69 -30.42
C LEU A 61 -2.23 38.51 -29.18
N LEU A 62 -3.19 37.59 -29.30
CA LEU A 62 -3.63 36.76 -28.18
C LEU A 62 -4.17 35.39 -28.66
N SER A 63 -3.44 34.77 -29.59
CA SER A 63 -3.67 33.39 -30.05
C SER A 63 -3.14 32.36 -29.04
N PHE A 64 -3.45 32.54 -27.76
CA PHE A 64 -3.13 31.57 -26.72
C PHE A 64 -4.23 30.52 -26.62
N THR A 65 -3.81 29.27 -26.49
CA THR A 65 -4.69 28.12 -26.32
C THR A 65 -5.61 28.31 -25.13
N VAL A 66 -6.92 28.18 -25.35
CA VAL A 66 -7.85 27.91 -24.25
C VAL A 66 -7.49 26.53 -23.70
N GLY A 67 -6.72 26.51 -22.61
CA GLY A 67 -6.45 25.28 -21.86
C GLY A 67 -7.78 24.76 -21.35
N CYS A 68 -8.28 23.69 -21.97
CA CYS A 68 -9.55 23.11 -21.57
C CYS A 68 -9.37 22.45 -20.21
N VAL A 69 -9.86 23.11 -19.16
CA VAL A 69 -9.87 22.55 -17.80
C VAL A 69 -10.80 21.33 -17.84
N THR A 70 -10.21 20.14 -17.85
CA THR A 70 -10.94 18.87 -17.85
C THR A 70 -11.52 18.60 -16.47
N THR A 71 -12.62 19.29 -16.17
CA THR A 71 -13.52 18.93 -15.07
C THR A 71 -13.88 17.45 -15.21
N ALA A 72 -13.86 16.69 -14.12
CA ALA A 72 -14.29 15.30 -14.12
C ALA A 72 -15.70 15.20 -14.74
N PRO A 73 -15.98 14.19 -15.59
CA PRO A 73 -17.31 14.04 -16.17
C PRO A 73 -18.33 13.86 -15.03
N PRO A 74 -19.51 14.49 -15.12
CA PRO A 74 -20.50 14.41 -14.04
C PRO A 74 -21.00 12.97 -13.87
N VAL A 75 -21.24 12.58 -12.61
CA VAL A 75 -21.90 11.31 -12.31
C VAL A 75 -23.37 11.41 -12.72
N SER A 76 -23.82 10.45 -13.53
CA SER A 76 -25.21 10.32 -13.96
C SER A 76 -26.13 9.95 -12.79
N GLU A 77 -27.43 10.23 -12.92
CA GLU A 77 -28.47 9.90 -11.91
C GLU A 77 -28.52 8.41 -11.53
N LYS A 78 -28.08 7.52 -12.42
CA LYS A 78 -27.89 6.09 -12.13
C LYS A 78 -26.52 5.80 -11.52
N GLY A 79 -25.46 6.47 -11.97
CA GLY A 79 -24.11 6.36 -11.41
C GLY A 79 -24.03 6.79 -9.95
N THR A 80 -24.84 7.75 -9.50
CA THR A 80 -24.87 8.17 -8.08
C THR A 80 -25.41 7.06 -7.15
N GLN A 81 -26.19 6.12 -7.70
CA GLN A 81 -26.72 4.94 -7.00
C GLN A 81 -25.76 3.74 -7.00
N VAL A 82 -24.55 3.89 -7.58
CA VAL A 82 -23.53 2.84 -7.58
C VAL A 82 -22.59 3.03 -6.39
N GLU A 83 -22.61 2.05 -5.49
CA GLU A 83 -21.69 1.89 -4.37
C GLU A 83 -20.33 1.34 -4.82
N ILE A 84 -19.28 1.65 -4.05
CA ILE A 84 -17.91 1.21 -4.33
C ILE A 84 -17.28 0.77 -3.02
N GLY A 85 -16.58 -0.38 -3.04
CA GLY A 85 -15.77 -0.86 -1.93
C GLY A 85 -14.70 -1.85 -2.39
N GLU A 86 -14.03 -2.49 -1.42
CA GLU A 86 -12.92 -3.42 -1.67
C GLU A 86 -13.29 -4.89 -1.38
N GLU A 87 -14.40 -5.11 -0.67
CA GLU A 87 -14.90 -6.44 -0.32
C GLU A 87 -15.81 -7.05 -1.42
N VAL A 88 -16.09 -8.35 -1.30
CA VAL A 88 -17.13 -9.00 -2.11
C VAL A 88 -18.49 -8.73 -1.45
N PRO A 89 -19.48 -8.18 -2.16
CA PRO A 89 -20.79 -7.86 -1.57
C PRO A 89 -21.58 -9.11 -1.17
N ASP A 90 -22.67 -8.92 -0.42
CA ASP A 90 -23.48 -10.05 0.09
C ASP A 90 -24.20 -10.85 -1.03
N GLN A 91 -24.86 -11.96 -0.67
CA GLN A 91 -25.46 -12.91 -1.63
C GLN A 91 -26.60 -12.31 -2.48
N ARG A 92 -27.18 -11.15 -2.11
CA ARG A 92 -28.16 -10.39 -2.91
C ARG A 92 -27.58 -9.82 -4.21
N PHE A 93 -26.25 -9.76 -4.34
CA PHE A 93 -25.58 -9.23 -5.52
C PHE A 93 -25.08 -10.33 -6.48
N SER A 94 -25.53 -10.31 -7.75
CA SER A 94 -24.90 -11.08 -8.84
C SER A 94 -23.65 -10.38 -9.35
N GLU A 95 -22.70 -11.16 -9.87
CA GLU A 95 -21.55 -10.66 -10.60
C GLU A 95 -21.95 -10.45 -12.07
N ILE A 96 -21.72 -9.25 -12.60
CA ILE A 96 -21.93 -8.92 -14.03
C ILE A 96 -20.66 -9.23 -14.82
N GLY A 97 -19.50 -8.99 -14.20
CA GLY A 97 -18.18 -9.26 -14.77
C GLY A 97 -17.15 -8.19 -14.41
N PRO A 98 -15.95 -8.26 -15.02
CA PRO A 98 -14.90 -7.27 -14.81
C PRO A 98 -15.29 -5.90 -15.40
N ILE A 99 -14.88 -4.84 -14.71
CA ILE A 99 -15.00 -3.45 -15.16
C ILE A 99 -13.62 -2.79 -15.10
N LYS A 100 -13.27 -2.06 -16.16
CA LYS A 100 -12.05 -1.26 -16.26
C LYS A 100 -12.38 0.08 -16.90
N VAL A 101 -11.87 1.16 -16.31
CA VAL A 101 -11.92 2.50 -16.89
C VAL A 101 -10.55 3.18 -16.78
N HIS A 102 -10.30 4.11 -17.68
CA HIS A 102 -9.15 5.02 -17.69
C HIS A 102 -9.69 6.46 -17.77
N SER A 103 -9.02 7.40 -17.10
CA SER A 103 -9.14 8.82 -17.40
C SER A 103 -7.78 9.39 -17.76
N GLY A 104 -7.76 10.49 -18.51
CA GLY A 104 -6.55 10.96 -19.18
C GLY A 104 -6.18 10.14 -20.41
N ASN A 105 -5.10 10.55 -21.08
CA ASN A 105 -4.48 9.87 -22.21
C ASN A 105 -3.10 10.48 -22.52
N GLY A 106 -2.25 9.73 -23.22
CA GLY A 106 -1.01 10.27 -23.79
C GLY A 106 0.19 10.24 -22.85
N CYS A 107 1.26 10.98 -23.21
CA CYS A 107 2.62 10.68 -22.76
C CYS A 107 3.41 11.95 -22.42
N GLY A 108 3.97 12.03 -21.21
CA GLY A 108 4.75 13.18 -20.75
C GLY A 108 3.92 14.46 -20.78
N GLY A 109 4.48 15.54 -21.35
CA GLY A 109 3.76 16.80 -21.57
C GLY A 109 2.74 16.78 -22.72
N TYR A 110 2.52 15.65 -23.39
CA TYR A 110 1.63 15.51 -24.54
C TYR A 110 0.45 14.58 -24.21
N GLY A 111 -0.58 15.14 -23.58
CA GLY A 111 -1.76 14.38 -23.16
C GLY A 111 -2.70 15.17 -22.27
N LEU A 112 -3.73 14.49 -21.77
CA LEU A 112 -4.56 14.96 -20.65
C LEU A 112 -4.24 14.08 -19.44
N ARG A 113 -3.88 14.65 -18.29
CA ARG A 113 -3.56 13.86 -17.09
C ARG A 113 -4.84 13.33 -16.43
N GLY A 114 -4.89 12.02 -16.23
CA GLY A 114 -5.97 11.34 -15.53
C GLY A 114 -6.01 11.70 -14.05
N THR A 115 -7.20 11.65 -13.45
CA THR A 115 -7.41 11.91 -12.03
C THR A 115 -8.26 10.82 -11.41
N TYR A 116 -8.06 10.58 -10.11
CA TYR A 116 -8.89 9.66 -9.34
C TYR A 116 -10.39 9.99 -9.47
N GLU A 117 -10.76 11.27 -9.33
CA GLU A 117 -12.15 11.74 -9.47
C GLU A 117 -12.73 11.46 -10.87
N ALA A 118 -12.00 11.76 -11.93
CA ALA A 118 -12.47 11.51 -13.30
C ALA A 118 -12.63 10.01 -13.56
N SER A 119 -11.69 9.18 -13.12
CA SER A 119 -11.79 7.72 -13.24
C SER A 119 -12.91 7.15 -12.35
N LEU A 120 -13.14 7.68 -11.15
CA LEU A 120 -14.22 7.26 -10.26
C LEU A 120 -15.60 7.57 -10.85
N ASN A 121 -15.78 8.76 -11.43
CA ASN A 121 -17.03 9.15 -12.07
C ASN A 121 -17.29 8.34 -13.34
N LEU A 122 -16.25 8.08 -14.15
CA LEU A 122 -16.33 7.16 -15.29
C LEU A 122 -16.68 5.73 -14.85
N LEU A 123 -16.10 5.24 -13.74
CA LEU A 123 -16.36 3.92 -13.20
C LEU A 123 -17.83 3.78 -12.77
N LYS A 124 -18.36 4.76 -12.01
CA LYS A 124 -19.77 4.80 -11.60
C LYS A 124 -20.73 4.85 -12.79
N ASN A 125 -20.45 5.71 -13.77
CA ASN A 125 -21.25 5.81 -14.99
C ASN A 125 -21.23 4.50 -15.79
N ARG A 126 -20.04 3.90 -16.00
CA ARG A 126 -19.90 2.65 -16.75
C ARG A 126 -20.53 1.45 -16.03
N ALA A 127 -20.46 1.40 -14.70
CA ALA A 127 -21.15 0.40 -13.91
C ALA A 127 -22.68 0.55 -14.01
N ALA A 128 -23.20 1.78 -13.99
CA ALA A 128 -24.62 2.05 -14.18
C ALA A 128 -25.12 1.70 -15.61
N GLU A 129 -24.29 1.89 -16.64
CA GLU A 129 -24.56 1.38 -18.00
C GLU A 129 -24.63 -0.15 -18.05
N MET A 130 -23.77 -0.84 -17.29
CA MET A 130 -23.80 -2.30 -17.12
C MET A 130 -24.96 -2.78 -16.24
N GLY A 131 -25.74 -1.88 -15.65
CA GLY A 131 -26.87 -2.20 -14.76
C GLY A 131 -26.46 -2.59 -13.34
N ALA A 132 -25.22 -2.28 -12.93
CA ALA A 132 -24.69 -2.54 -11.59
C ALA A 132 -25.17 -1.52 -10.55
N GLN A 133 -25.09 -1.92 -9.28
CA GLN A 133 -25.32 -1.09 -8.10
C GLN A 133 -24.13 -1.13 -7.12
N TYR A 134 -23.19 -2.06 -7.28
CA TYR A 134 -21.97 -2.14 -6.47
C TYR A 134 -20.75 -2.46 -7.35
N ILE A 135 -19.59 -1.89 -7.04
CA ILE A 135 -18.30 -2.22 -7.64
C ILE A 135 -17.32 -2.62 -6.54
N ARG A 136 -16.70 -3.79 -6.68
CA ARG A 136 -15.49 -4.13 -5.93
C ARG A 136 -14.27 -3.63 -6.70
N VAL A 137 -13.55 -2.65 -6.20
CA VAL A 137 -12.24 -2.26 -6.74
C VAL A 137 -11.23 -3.36 -6.41
N GLN A 138 -10.37 -3.68 -7.38
CA GLN A 138 -9.34 -4.72 -7.22
C GLN A 138 -7.92 -4.16 -7.45
N LYS A 139 -7.80 -3.09 -8.25
CA LYS A 139 -6.52 -2.47 -8.56
C LYS A 139 -6.73 -1.05 -9.08
N THR A 140 -5.87 -0.15 -8.64
CA THR A 140 -5.76 1.21 -9.15
C THR A 140 -4.34 1.42 -9.68
N ILE A 141 -4.19 2.14 -10.79
CA ILE A 141 -2.91 2.53 -11.38
C ILE A 141 -2.94 4.03 -11.59
N GLU A 142 -2.08 4.76 -10.89
CA GLU A 142 -1.93 6.21 -11.09
C GLU A 142 -1.04 6.50 -12.33
N PRO A 143 -1.11 7.71 -12.91
CA PRO A 143 -0.17 8.19 -13.92
C PRO A 143 1.28 7.99 -13.46
N HIS A 144 2.06 7.25 -14.25
CA HIS A 144 3.34 6.66 -13.83
C HIS A 144 4.36 6.69 -14.96
N ILE A 145 5.65 6.59 -14.63
CA ILE A 145 6.68 6.33 -15.65
C ILE A 145 6.53 4.88 -16.12
N ASP A 146 6.45 4.70 -17.43
CA ASP A 146 6.31 3.39 -18.08
C ASP A 146 7.55 2.50 -17.86
N GLN A 147 7.41 1.20 -18.13
CA GLN A 147 8.50 0.24 -17.89
C GLN A 147 9.76 0.49 -18.74
N THR A 148 9.69 1.28 -19.82
CA THR A 148 10.85 1.68 -20.62
C THR A 148 11.58 2.92 -20.08
N GLY A 149 10.95 3.71 -19.21
CA GLY A 149 11.52 4.94 -18.66
C GLY A 149 11.46 6.15 -19.61
N PHE A 150 10.84 6.01 -20.79
CA PHE A 150 10.77 7.07 -21.81
C PHE A 150 9.43 7.79 -21.85
N CYS A 151 8.38 7.25 -21.23
CA CYS A 151 7.06 7.83 -21.18
C CYS A 151 6.59 8.00 -19.74
N PHE A 152 6.08 9.18 -19.39
CA PHE A 152 5.17 9.31 -18.25
C PHE A 152 3.76 9.08 -18.79
N ASP A 153 3.21 7.88 -18.55
CA ASP A 153 1.84 7.55 -18.90
C ASP A 153 0.89 8.44 -18.10
N ASN A 154 0.04 9.18 -18.80
CA ASN A 154 -0.92 10.10 -18.20
C ASN A 154 -2.23 9.42 -17.78
N GLU A 155 -2.45 8.14 -18.06
CA GLU A 155 -3.69 7.45 -17.71
C GLU A 155 -3.81 7.12 -16.22
N TYR A 156 -4.98 7.41 -15.64
CA TYR A 156 -5.38 6.96 -14.30
C TYR A 156 -6.39 5.82 -14.46
N VAL A 157 -5.99 4.59 -14.12
CA VAL A 157 -6.77 3.37 -14.40
C VAL A 157 -7.37 2.82 -13.12
N ILE A 158 -8.65 2.42 -13.15
CA ILE A 158 -9.28 1.63 -12.09
C ILE A 158 -9.82 0.33 -12.70
N GLU A 159 -9.46 -0.80 -12.08
CA GLU A 159 -9.87 -2.17 -12.44
C GLU A 159 -10.61 -2.81 -11.26
N GLY A 160 -11.71 -3.51 -11.55
CA GLY A 160 -12.54 -4.13 -10.52
C GLY A 160 -13.58 -5.10 -11.08
N THR A 161 -14.53 -5.51 -10.22
CA THR A 161 -15.67 -6.35 -10.59
C THR A 161 -16.98 -5.60 -10.35
N ALA A 162 -17.89 -5.59 -11.32
CA ALA A 162 -19.20 -4.94 -11.22
C ALA A 162 -20.28 -5.94 -10.81
N TYR A 163 -21.20 -5.51 -9.93
CA TYR A 163 -22.25 -6.34 -9.34
C TYR A 163 -23.63 -5.68 -9.40
N LYS A 164 -24.65 -6.47 -9.69
CA LYS A 164 -26.07 -6.04 -9.74
C LYS A 164 -26.82 -6.54 -8.51
N ASP A 165 -27.61 -5.68 -7.88
CA ASP A 165 -28.54 -6.10 -6.84
C ASP A 165 -29.72 -6.86 -7.46
N ASP A 166 -29.90 -8.10 -7.04
CA ASP A 166 -31.04 -8.95 -7.36
C ASP A 166 -31.91 -9.21 -6.13
N SER A 167 -31.84 -8.37 -5.08
CA SER A 167 -32.57 -8.53 -3.81
C SER A 167 -34.01 -9.03 -3.95
N LYS A 168 -34.75 -8.58 -4.97
CA LYS A 168 -36.12 -9.05 -5.29
C LYS A 168 -36.19 -10.48 -5.80
N GLU A 169 -35.30 -10.86 -6.72
CA GLU A 169 -35.18 -12.23 -7.25
C GLU A 169 -34.65 -13.16 -6.17
N TRP A 170 -33.64 -12.71 -5.40
CA TRP A 170 -33.09 -13.41 -4.25
C TRP A 170 -34.15 -13.71 -3.18
N ALA A 171 -34.99 -12.74 -2.83
CA ALA A 171 -36.12 -12.96 -1.93
C ALA A 171 -37.14 -13.96 -2.51
N SER A 172 -37.40 -13.93 -3.82
CA SER A 172 -38.26 -14.91 -4.48
C SER A 172 -37.66 -16.32 -4.46
N ILE A 173 -36.35 -16.48 -4.67
CA ILE A 173 -35.63 -17.76 -4.56
C ILE A 173 -35.74 -18.29 -3.12
N LEU A 174 -35.43 -17.46 -2.13
CA LEU A 174 -35.49 -17.84 -0.72
C LEU A 174 -36.92 -18.13 -0.22
N SER A 175 -37.97 -17.56 -0.82
CA SER A 175 -39.37 -17.93 -0.49
C SER A 175 -39.70 -19.39 -0.83
N GLY A 176 -38.94 -20.02 -1.75
CA GLY A 176 -39.05 -21.44 -2.06
C GLY A 176 -38.17 -22.35 -1.18
N LEU A 177 -37.38 -21.79 -0.25
CA LEU A 177 -36.44 -22.55 0.56
C LEU A 177 -37.18 -23.37 1.62
N LYS A 178 -37.24 -24.69 1.42
CA LYS A 178 -37.72 -25.63 2.44
C LYS A 178 -36.65 -25.79 3.52
N PRO A 179 -36.92 -25.46 4.81
CA PRO A 179 -35.96 -25.67 5.89
C PRO A 179 -35.58 -27.15 6.03
N MET A 180 -34.32 -27.40 6.38
CA MET A 180 -33.78 -28.73 6.65
C MET A 180 -32.88 -28.68 7.89
N ASN A 181 -32.62 -29.84 8.48
CA ASN A 181 -31.53 -30.02 9.43
C ASN A 181 -31.04 -31.46 9.36
N ALA A 182 -30.24 -31.77 8.34
CA ALA A 182 -29.73 -33.11 8.10
C ALA A 182 -28.31 -33.06 7.55
N ARG A 183 -27.51 -34.11 7.83
CA ARG A 183 -26.17 -34.25 7.24
C ARG A 183 -26.25 -34.96 5.90
N TYR A 184 -25.50 -34.45 4.95
CA TYR A 184 -25.34 -35.04 3.62
C TYR A 184 -23.87 -35.30 3.37
N ARG A 185 -23.57 -36.40 2.69
CA ARG A 185 -22.22 -36.78 2.28
C ARG A 185 -22.01 -36.49 0.81
N VAL A 186 -20.88 -35.89 0.46
CA VAL A 186 -20.47 -35.68 -0.94
C VAL A 186 -20.20 -37.03 -1.60
N VAL A 187 -20.81 -37.28 -2.76
CA VAL A 187 -20.70 -38.54 -3.53
C VAL A 187 -20.02 -38.39 -4.90
N VAL A 188 -19.54 -37.19 -5.22
CA VAL A 188 -18.73 -36.89 -6.41
C VAL A 188 -17.29 -36.56 -6.01
N SER A 189 -16.33 -36.65 -6.94
CA SER A 189 -14.90 -36.41 -6.67
C SER A 189 -14.61 -35.08 -5.95
N SER A 190 -15.30 -34.01 -6.33
CA SER A 190 -15.27 -32.71 -5.66
C SER A 190 -16.60 -31.96 -5.88
N ALA A 191 -17.38 -31.75 -4.81
CA ALA A 191 -18.55 -30.87 -4.83
C ALA A 191 -18.12 -29.40 -4.71
N GLY A 192 -18.58 -28.55 -5.62
CA GLY A 192 -18.34 -27.10 -5.53
C GLY A 192 -19.38 -26.39 -4.67
N VAL A 193 -18.96 -25.75 -3.59
CA VAL A 193 -19.77 -24.80 -2.82
C VAL A 193 -19.81 -23.48 -3.58
N ARG A 194 -21.00 -23.05 -4.01
CA ARG A 194 -21.21 -21.83 -4.79
C ARG A 194 -21.87 -20.73 -3.97
N ARG A 195 -21.62 -19.47 -4.34
CA ARG A 195 -22.17 -18.27 -3.68
C ARG A 195 -23.69 -18.14 -3.86
N ARG A 196 -24.26 -18.77 -4.90
CA ARG A 196 -25.70 -18.85 -5.20
C ARG A 196 -26.10 -20.24 -5.72
N PRO A 197 -27.40 -20.60 -5.66
CA PRO A 197 -27.93 -21.88 -6.12
C PRO A 197 -28.08 -21.96 -7.66
N PHE A 198 -26.98 -21.78 -8.40
CA PHE A 198 -26.96 -21.83 -9.87
C PHE A 198 -25.69 -22.51 -10.41
N PRO A 199 -25.76 -23.26 -11.53
CA PRO A 199 -24.61 -23.96 -12.11
C PRO A 199 -23.41 -23.05 -12.43
N ASP A 200 -23.67 -21.81 -12.83
CA ASP A 200 -22.64 -20.86 -13.25
C ASP A 200 -22.19 -19.91 -12.13
N SER A 201 -22.78 -20.02 -10.94
CA SER A 201 -22.41 -19.17 -9.79
C SER A 201 -20.97 -19.44 -9.34
N HIS A 202 -20.24 -18.37 -9.01
CA HIS A 202 -18.87 -18.41 -8.51
C HIS A 202 -18.70 -19.44 -7.38
N LYS A 203 -17.71 -20.33 -7.53
CA LYS A 203 -17.39 -21.39 -6.56
C LYS A 203 -16.47 -20.81 -5.47
N ILE A 204 -16.96 -20.73 -4.23
CA ILE A 204 -16.22 -20.21 -3.07
C ILE A 204 -15.19 -21.24 -2.59
N LYS A 205 -15.58 -22.52 -2.50
CA LYS A 205 -14.69 -23.63 -2.12
C LYS A 205 -15.13 -24.95 -2.75
N SER A 206 -14.25 -25.95 -2.73
CA SER A 206 -14.59 -27.33 -3.09
C SER A 206 -14.58 -28.21 -1.83
N ILE A 207 -15.41 -29.24 -1.79
CA ILE A 207 -15.45 -30.28 -0.75
C ILE A 207 -15.22 -31.63 -1.43
N ALA A 208 -14.26 -32.40 -0.95
CA ALA A 208 -13.84 -33.67 -1.55
C ALA A 208 -14.88 -34.79 -1.39
N LEU A 209 -14.75 -35.84 -2.20
CA LEU A 209 -15.52 -37.08 -2.08
C LEU A 209 -15.53 -37.62 -0.65
N GLY A 210 -16.73 -37.87 -0.12
CA GLY A 210 -16.94 -38.38 1.23
C GLY A 210 -17.02 -37.32 2.32
N GLY A 211 -16.70 -36.05 2.05
CA GLY A 211 -16.88 -34.94 2.98
C GLY A 211 -18.35 -34.76 3.41
N ILE A 212 -18.58 -34.27 4.63
CA ILE A 212 -19.92 -34.13 5.21
C ILE A 212 -20.31 -32.65 5.25
N VAL A 213 -21.55 -32.33 4.89
CA VAL A 213 -22.13 -30.99 5.02
C VAL A 213 -23.42 -31.04 5.82
N GLN A 214 -23.65 -30.04 6.68
CA GLN A 214 -24.97 -29.80 7.25
C GLN A 214 -25.81 -29.04 6.22
N VAL A 215 -26.94 -29.62 5.80
CA VAL A 215 -27.90 -28.95 4.92
C VAL A 215 -29.00 -28.32 5.78
N VAL A 216 -29.10 -27.00 5.71
CA VAL A 216 -30.06 -26.18 6.47
C VAL A 216 -31.29 -25.77 5.66
N GLY A 217 -31.26 -25.97 4.33
CA GLY A 217 -32.42 -25.79 3.48
C GLY A 217 -32.24 -26.39 2.09
N GLN A 218 -33.34 -26.66 1.39
CA GLN A 218 -33.34 -27.13 0.01
C GLN A 218 -34.36 -26.35 -0.84
N LEU A 219 -33.96 -25.99 -2.05
CA LEU A 219 -34.80 -25.37 -3.07
C LEU A 219 -35.42 -26.43 -3.99
N PRO A 220 -36.60 -26.18 -4.60
CA PRO A 220 -37.23 -27.09 -5.57
C PRO A 220 -36.36 -27.44 -6.79
N SER A 221 -35.36 -26.60 -7.09
CA SER A 221 -34.34 -26.79 -8.14
C SER A 221 -33.23 -27.79 -7.78
N GLY A 222 -33.32 -28.46 -6.62
CA GLY A 222 -32.32 -29.41 -6.13
C GLY A 222 -31.15 -28.79 -5.37
N TRP A 223 -31.00 -27.47 -5.39
CA TRP A 223 -29.93 -26.79 -4.65
C TRP A 223 -30.15 -26.83 -3.14
N MET A 224 -29.12 -27.27 -2.42
CA MET A 224 -29.07 -27.40 -0.97
C MET A 224 -28.17 -26.31 -0.38
N GLN A 225 -28.70 -25.58 0.59
CA GLN A 225 -27.96 -24.60 1.38
C GLN A 225 -27.13 -25.32 2.42
N VAL A 226 -25.80 -25.18 2.34
CA VAL A 226 -24.85 -25.82 3.26
C VAL A 226 -24.37 -24.83 4.31
N ALA A 227 -24.32 -25.30 5.56
CA ALA A 227 -23.89 -24.53 6.72
C ALA A 227 -22.63 -25.12 7.37
N GLN A 228 -21.93 -24.28 8.11
CA GLN A 228 -20.75 -24.64 8.92
C GLN A 228 -20.89 -23.95 10.28
N GLN A 229 -20.79 -24.71 11.38
CA GLN A 229 -21.07 -24.24 12.75
C GLN A 229 -22.49 -23.63 12.94
N GLY A 230 -23.44 -23.97 12.06
CA GLY A 230 -24.81 -23.43 12.04
C GLY A 230 -25.03 -22.32 10.99
N GLU A 231 -23.99 -21.58 10.62
CA GLU A 231 -24.11 -20.44 9.70
C GLU A 231 -24.08 -20.86 8.22
N PRO A 232 -24.96 -20.33 7.34
CA PRO A 232 -24.98 -20.68 5.92
C PRO A 232 -23.74 -20.18 5.14
N VAL A 233 -22.96 -21.11 4.57
CA VAL A 233 -21.72 -20.81 3.85
C VAL A 233 -21.91 -20.75 2.33
N GLY A 234 -22.91 -21.43 1.78
CA GLY A 234 -23.18 -21.42 0.34
C GLY A 234 -24.11 -22.55 -0.10
N TRP A 235 -23.98 -22.94 -1.37
CA TRP A 235 -24.91 -23.84 -2.04
C TRP A 235 -24.20 -24.98 -2.77
N ILE A 236 -24.73 -26.20 -2.67
CA ILE A 236 -24.32 -27.38 -3.45
C ILE A 236 -25.57 -27.97 -4.11
N HIS A 237 -25.46 -28.51 -5.32
CA HIS A 237 -26.59 -29.19 -5.97
C HIS A 237 -26.78 -30.62 -5.43
N SER A 238 -28.04 -31.07 -5.31
CA SER A 238 -28.40 -32.37 -4.73
C SER A 238 -27.66 -33.56 -5.34
N ASP A 239 -27.33 -33.51 -6.62
CA ASP A 239 -26.76 -34.64 -7.35
C ASP A 239 -25.31 -34.94 -6.90
N ALA A 240 -24.66 -33.96 -6.26
CA ALA A 240 -23.35 -34.12 -5.62
C ALA A 240 -23.44 -34.69 -4.18
N LEU A 241 -24.64 -34.87 -3.63
CA LEU A 241 -24.90 -35.14 -2.22
C LEU A 241 -25.81 -36.38 -2.01
N LYS A 242 -25.55 -37.15 -0.95
CA LYS A 242 -26.42 -38.23 -0.50
C LYS A 242 -26.74 -38.07 0.98
N LEU A 243 -28.02 -38.21 1.33
CA LEU A 243 -28.49 -38.10 2.72
C LEU A 243 -27.77 -39.14 3.59
N GLU A 244 -27.22 -38.70 4.71
CA GLU A 244 -26.70 -39.60 5.72
C GLU A 244 -27.88 -40.13 6.56
N SER A 245 -28.21 -41.41 6.36
CA SER A 245 -29.25 -42.09 7.14
C SER A 245 -28.86 -42.16 8.61
N ALA A 246 -29.75 -41.71 9.51
CA ALA A 246 -29.68 -42.06 10.92
C ALA A 246 -29.62 -43.60 11.02
N GLY A 247 -28.61 -44.10 11.74
CA GLY A 247 -28.08 -45.44 11.48
C GLY A 247 -28.99 -46.60 11.84
N SER A 248 -28.81 -47.70 11.11
CA SER A 248 -29.26 -49.04 11.50
C SER A 248 -28.09 -50.01 11.32
N ASP A 249 -27.54 -50.54 12.42
CA ASP A 249 -26.47 -51.53 12.39
C ASP A 249 -26.90 -52.83 11.70
N SER A 250 -26.11 -53.29 10.73
CA SER A 250 -26.08 -54.70 10.31
C SER A 250 -24.78 -55.00 9.56
N LEU A 251 -24.26 -56.21 9.74
CA LEU A 251 -22.95 -56.67 9.25
C LEU A 251 -23.06 -57.51 7.95
N SER A 252 -21.92 -57.68 7.27
CA SER A 252 -21.67 -58.64 6.17
C SER A 252 -22.21 -58.23 4.79
N SER A 253 -21.46 -58.33 3.68
CA SER A 253 -20.02 -58.62 3.48
C SER A 253 -19.57 -58.21 2.07
N GLY A 254 -18.26 -58.17 1.82
CA GLY A 254 -17.68 -58.22 0.47
C GLY A 254 -16.71 -57.10 0.12
N THR A 255 -15.41 -57.44 0.08
CA THR A 255 -14.27 -56.52 -0.18
C THR A 255 -13.97 -55.55 0.97
N PRO A 256 -12.70 -55.32 1.36
CA PRO A 256 -12.40 -54.35 2.42
C PRO A 256 -12.75 -52.93 1.95
N PRO A 257 -13.42 -52.10 2.78
CA PRO A 257 -13.38 -50.67 2.55
C PRO A 257 -11.92 -50.23 2.66
N HIS A 258 -11.39 -49.55 1.63
CA HIS A 258 -10.16 -48.76 1.82
C HIS A 258 -10.43 -47.83 3.01
N PRO A 259 -9.50 -47.76 3.98
CA PRO A 259 -9.80 -47.15 5.27
C PRO A 259 -10.31 -45.73 5.05
N SER A 260 -11.46 -45.42 5.64
CA SER A 260 -11.81 -44.04 5.95
C SER A 260 -10.64 -43.50 6.76
N ASP A 261 -9.87 -42.59 6.17
CA ASP A 261 -8.68 -42.10 6.85
C ASP A 261 -9.12 -41.42 8.14
N ILE A 262 -8.55 -41.90 9.23
CA ILE A 262 -8.71 -41.39 10.59
C ILE A 262 -7.34 -41.04 11.17
N THR A 263 -6.28 -41.14 10.36
CA THR A 263 -4.97 -40.67 10.75
C THR A 263 -4.89 -39.17 10.47
N PRO A 264 -4.55 -38.33 11.46
CA PRO A 264 -4.42 -36.91 11.24
C PRO A 264 -3.09 -36.56 10.56
N PRO A 265 -3.01 -35.46 9.79
CA PRO A 265 -1.80 -35.05 9.09
C PRO A 265 -0.54 -35.03 9.96
N SER A 266 0.52 -35.65 9.46
CA SER A 266 1.84 -35.58 10.06
C SER A 266 2.49 -34.24 9.72
N VAL A 267 2.89 -33.47 10.74
CA VAL A 267 3.56 -32.17 10.58
C VAL A 267 5.02 -32.27 11.01
N ILE A 268 5.91 -32.08 10.04
CA ILE A 268 7.36 -32.05 10.21
C ILE A 268 7.85 -30.61 10.05
N ILE A 269 8.43 -30.03 11.10
CA ILE A 269 9.01 -28.68 11.07
C ILE A 269 10.44 -28.79 10.53
N THR A 270 10.79 -27.96 9.54
CA THR A 270 12.11 -27.99 8.88
C THR A 270 13.00 -26.81 9.26
N SER A 271 12.39 -25.65 9.55
CA SER A 271 13.08 -24.44 10.05
C SER A 271 13.78 -24.62 11.41
N HIS A 272 13.21 -25.44 12.30
CA HIS A 272 13.68 -25.63 13.67
C HIS A 272 13.67 -27.13 14.02
N LYS A 273 14.74 -27.64 14.66
CA LYS A 273 14.83 -29.04 15.08
C LYS A 273 13.97 -29.33 16.31
N VAL A 274 12.68 -29.57 16.09
CA VAL A 274 11.70 -29.88 17.16
C VAL A 274 11.74 -31.39 17.52
N GLU A 275 12.80 -31.78 18.21
CA GLU A 275 12.96 -33.11 18.83
C GLU A 275 12.47 -33.09 20.29
N ARG A 276 12.01 -34.24 20.83
CA ARG A 276 11.50 -34.32 22.22
C ARG A 276 12.60 -33.98 23.23
N GLY A 277 12.42 -32.91 23.98
CA GLY A 277 13.36 -32.44 25.01
C GLY A 277 14.26 -31.27 24.58
N VAL A 278 14.20 -30.84 23.32
CA VAL A 278 14.91 -29.65 22.85
C VAL A 278 14.01 -28.42 23.00
N GLN A 279 14.37 -27.48 23.89
CA GLN A 279 13.78 -26.14 23.86
C GLN A 279 14.32 -25.39 22.64
N VAL A 280 13.43 -24.88 21.79
CA VAL A 280 13.81 -23.96 20.71
C VAL A 280 14.01 -22.59 21.35
N VAL A 281 15.26 -22.12 21.40
CA VAL A 281 15.61 -20.80 21.92
C VAL A 281 15.80 -19.83 20.76
N GLU A 282 15.10 -18.71 20.80
CA GLU A 282 15.15 -17.66 19.78
C GLU A 282 15.49 -16.31 20.44
N ASN A 283 16.07 -15.38 19.67
CA ASN A 283 16.43 -14.04 20.15
C ASN A 283 15.84 -12.92 19.29
N ARG A 284 15.25 -13.25 18.13
CA ARG A 284 14.49 -12.34 17.24
C ARG A 284 13.08 -12.10 17.76
N SER A 285 12.48 -10.97 17.38
CA SER A 285 11.06 -10.63 17.61
C SER A 285 10.10 -11.36 16.66
N ALA A 286 10.61 -11.91 15.56
CA ALA A 286 9.87 -12.81 14.68
C ALA A 286 10.79 -13.93 14.16
N THR A 287 10.22 -15.07 13.81
CA THR A 287 10.92 -16.20 13.18
C THR A 287 10.09 -16.84 12.08
N LYS A 288 10.76 -17.40 11.07
CA LYS A 288 10.14 -18.06 9.92
C LYS A 288 9.94 -19.54 10.23
N ILE A 289 8.68 -19.94 10.40
CA ILE A 289 8.29 -21.35 10.58
C ILE A 289 8.03 -21.96 9.20
N THR A 290 9.00 -22.71 8.70
CA THR A 290 8.83 -23.62 7.57
C THR A 290 8.67 -25.06 8.04
N GLY A 291 7.87 -25.83 7.29
CA GLY A 291 7.67 -27.26 7.52
C GLY A 291 6.99 -27.94 6.33
N LYS A 292 6.71 -29.23 6.48
CA LYS A 292 5.91 -30.05 5.57
C LYS A 292 4.80 -30.73 6.35
N ALA A 293 3.58 -30.65 5.83
CA ALA A 293 2.45 -31.44 6.28
C ALA A 293 2.20 -32.56 5.26
N THR A 294 2.06 -33.79 5.71
CA THR A 294 1.84 -34.95 4.84
C THR A 294 0.77 -35.86 5.40
N ASP A 295 -0.13 -36.31 4.52
CA ASP A 295 -1.29 -37.12 4.85
C ASP A 295 -1.62 -38.07 3.68
N PRO A 296 -2.06 -39.32 3.89
CA PRO A 296 -2.39 -40.25 2.79
C PRO A 296 -3.60 -39.83 1.97
N SER A 297 -4.51 -39.05 2.54
CA SER A 297 -5.68 -38.47 1.88
C SER A 297 -5.41 -37.05 1.34
N GLY A 298 -4.37 -36.39 1.84
CA GLY A 298 -3.90 -35.08 1.39
C GLY A 298 -4.29 -33.95 2.35
N VAL A 299 -3.43 -32.94 2.47
CA VAL A 299 -3.60 -31.82 3.41
C VAL A 299 -4.41 -30.69 2.76
N ALA A 300 -5.51 -30.29 3.40
CA ALA A 300 -6.41 -29.25 2.92
C ALA A 300 -6.07 -27.85 3.46
N GLU A 301 -5.55 -27.75 4.68
CA GLU A 301 -5.15 -26.48 5.28
C GLU A 301 -4.01 -26.68 6.29
N VAL A 302 -3.09 -25.70 6.36
CA VAL A 302 -2.19 -25.52 7.51
C VAL A 302 -2.39 -24.12 8.10
N LYS A 303 -2.54 -24.08 9.43
CA LYS A 303 -2.60 -22.87 10.24
C LYS A 303 -1.45 -22.85 11.24
N VAL A 304 -0.83 -21.69 11.44
CA VAL A 304 0.18 -21.45 12.49
C VAL A 304 -0.33 -20.35 13.40
N ASN A 305 -0.46 -20.63 14.70
CA ASN A 305 -1.07 -19.75 15.70
C ASN A 305 -2.48 -19.24 15.31
N GLY A 306 -3.22 -20.05 14.54
CA GLY A 306 -4.57 -19.74 14.03
C GLY A 306 -4.60 -19.06 12.66
N GLN A 307 -3.50 -18.46 12.20
CA GLN A 307 -3.40 -17.81 10.89
C GLN A 307 -3.16 -18.85 9.79
N THR A 308 -3.97 -18.84 8.72
CA THR A 308 -3.83 -19.72 7.56
C THR A 308 -2.56 -19.38 6.78
N THR A 309 -1.84 -20.41 6.33
CA THR A 309 -0.54 -20.29 5.65
C THR A 309 -0.62 -20.78 4.21
N SER A 310 0.22 -20.23 3.32
CA SER A 310 0.40 -20.78 1.98
C SER A 310 0.97 -22.20 2.03
N LEU A 311 0.37 -23.11 1.29
CA LEU A 311 0.72 -24.53 1.16
C LEU A 311 0.99 -24.82 -0.33
N ASP A 312 2.10 -25.47 -0.66
CA ASP A 312 2.39 -25.91 -2.05
C ASP A 312 1.79 -27.29 -2.36
N GLU A 313 1.84 -27.71 -3.64
CA GLU A 313 1.26 -28.99 -4.10
C GLU A 313 1.96 -30.21 -3.45
N GLU A 314 3.22 -30.05 -3.05
CA GLU A 314 3.99 -31.03 -2.29
C GLU A 314 3.71 -31.00 -0.77
N GLY A 315 2.92 -30.05 -0.26
CA GLY A 315 2.54 -29.94 1.16
C GLY A 315 3.55 -29.21 2.07
N HIS A 316 4.48 -28.43 1.53
CA HIS A 316 5.30 -27.51 2.33
C HIS A 316 4.55 -26.23 2.64
N PHE A 317 4.77 -25.68 3.83
CA PHE A 317 4.18 -24.42 4.28
C PHE A 317 5.25 -23.48 4.83
N THR A 318 4.94 -22.18 4.80
CA THR A 318 5.77 -21.11 5.38
C THR A 318 4.90 -20.11 6.12
N ALA A 319 5.26 -19.79 7.36
CA ALA A 319 4.65 -18.75 8.17
C ALA A 319 5.72 -17.84 8.79
N ASP A 320 5.44 -16.54 8.87
CA ASP A 320 6.21 -15.60 9.69
C ASP A 320 5.49 -15.45 11.04
N VAL A 321 6.21 -15.71 12.14
CA VAL A 321 5.63 -15.84 13.49
C VAL A 321 6.31 -14.89 14.45
N PHE A 322 5.54 -13.95 15.00
CA PHE A 322 5.99 -12.97 15.98
C PHE A 322 6.07 -13.58 17.39
N LEU A 323 7.06 -13.16 18.17
CA LEU A 323 7.46 -13.75 19.44
C LEU A 323 7.55 -12.68 20.54
N LYS A 324 6.75 -12.83 21.59
CA LYS A 324 6.85 -12.07 22.85
C LYS A 324 8.09 -12.50 23.62
N VAL A 325 8.60 -11.66 24.53
CA VAL A 325 9.69 -12.08 25.42
C VAL A 325 9.18 -13.15 26.40
N GLY A 326 9.97 -14.20 26.60
CA GLY A 326 9.60 -15.40 27.35
C GLY A 326 9.13 -16.55 26.46
N GLU A 327 8.36 -17.47 27.05
CA GLU A 327 7.85 -18.64 26.33
C GLU A 327 6.71 -18.28 25.37
N ASN A 328 6.87 -18.67 24.10
CA ASN A 328 5.84 -18.58 23.08
C ASN A 328 5.42 -19.99 22.69
N GLU A 329 4.17 -20.36 23.00
CA GLU A 329 3.59 -21.60 22.48
C GLU A 329 3.27 -21.41 20.99
N ILE A 330 3.91 -22.20 20.13
CA ILE A 330 3.65 -22.20 18.69
C ILE A 330 2.77 -23.41 18.37
N ILE A 331 1.55 -23.15 17.93
CA ILE A 331 0.54 -24.16 17.64
C ILE A 331 0.37 -24.26 16.12
N ILE A 332 0.96 -25.29 15.52
CA ILE A 332 0.67 -25.65 14.12
C ILE A 332 -0.51 -26.61 14.10
N THR A 333 -1.50 -26.32 13.28
CA THR A 333 -2.70 -27.13 13.08
C THR A 333 -2.83 -27.41 11.59
N ALA A 334 -2.67 -28.67 11.18
CA ALA A 334 -2.89 -29.14 9.82
C ALA A 334 -4.18 -29.96 9.77
N MET A 335 -4.95 -29.82 8.70
CA MET A 335 -6.22 -30.53 8.49
C MET A 335 -6.17 -31.25 7.15
N ASP A 336 -6.55 -32.53 7.11
CA ASP A 336 -6.67 -33.29 5.85
C ASP A 336 -7.96 -32.93 5.09
N VAL A 337 -8.13 -33.51 3.90
CA VAL A 337 -9.38 -33.40 3.12
C VAL A 337 -10.60 -34.12 3.73
N ARG A 338 -10.46 -34.73 4.91
CA ARG A 338 -11.52 -35.43 5.67
C ARG A 338 -11.84 -34.81 7.03
N GLU A 339 -11.25 -33.65 7.33
CA GLU A 339 -11.37 -32.92 8.60
C GLU A 339 -10.69 -33.60 9.82
N ASN A 340 -9.78 -34.56 9.61
CA ASN A 340 -8.86 -35.03 10.64
C ASN A 340 -7.82 -33.94 10.92
N ILE A 341 -7.64 -33.59 12.20
CA ILE A 341 -6.79 -32.47 12.62
C ILE A 341 -5.51 -32.96 13.29
N GLY A 342 -4.38 -32.73 12.63
CA GLY A 342 -3.03 -32.91 13.17
C GLY A 342 -2.58 -31.64 13.88
N ARG A 343 -2.41 -31.68 15.20
CA ARG A 343 -1.80 -30.59 15.97
C ARG A 343 -0.34 -30.91 16.31
N LYS A 344 0.55 -29.96 15.98
CA LYS A 344 1.95 -29.95 16.41
C LYS A 344 2.21 -28.67 17.19
N THR A 345 2.26 -28.81 18.51
CA THR A 345 2.67 -27.73 19.43
C THR A 345 4.16 -27.84 19.73
N PHE A 346 4.85 -26.71 19.82
CA PHE A 346 6.19 -26.60 20.39
C PHE A 346 6.42 -25.21 20.98
N THR A 347 7.21 -25.10 22.05
CA THR A 347 7.54 -23.81 22.67
C THR A 347 8.80 -23.23 22.03
N ILE A 348 8.71 -21.97 21.58
CA ILE A 348 9.88 -21.14 21.33
C ILE A 348 10.07 -20.22 22.53
N ASN A 349 11.08 -20.49 23.34
CA ASN A 349 11.48 -19.56 24.40
C ASN A 349 12.29 -18.43 23.74
N ARG A 350 11.65 -17.28 23.53
CA ARG A 350 12.37 -16.06 23.15
C ARG A 350 13.00 -15.53 24.42
N ASN A 351 14.30 -15.78 24.59
CA ASN A 351 15.00 -15.30 25.77
C ASN A 351 14.78 -13.78 25.94
N PRO A 352 14.59 -13.26 27.17
CA PRO A 352 14.80 -11.84 27.42
C PRO A 352 16.24 -11.53 26.99
N LYS A 353 16.38 -10.77 25.89
CA LYS A 353 17.65 -10.49 25.21
C LYS A 353 18.59 -9.86 26.22
N THR A 354 19.54 -10.66 26.73
CA THR A 354 20.23 -10.44 28.01
C THR A 354 20.69 -8.99 28.18
N GLU A 355 20.01 -8.24 29.05
CA GLU A 355 20.17 -6.82 29.38
C GLU A 355 20.85 -5.96 28.30
N MET A 356 20.14 -4.96 27.79
CA MET A 356 20.71 -3.94 26.87
C MET A 356 21.72 -2.97 27.55
N VAL A 357 22.53 -3.47 28.49
CA VAL A 357 23.83 -2.90 28.81
C VAL A 357 24.62 -2.81 27.51
N ALA A 358 25.13 -1.62 27.20
CA ALA A 358 26.19 -1.49 26.22
C ALA A 358 27.36 -2.42 26.60
N PRO A 359 28.18 -2.91 25.65
CA PRO A 359 29.44 -3.54 26.02
C PRO A 359 30.21 -2.58 26.93
N ALA A 360 30.74 -3.06 28.05
CA ALA A 360 31.45 -2.19 29.01
C ALA A 360 32.64 -1.43 28.37
N LYS A 361 33.16 -1.90 27.24
CA LYS A 361 34.18 -1.19 26.43
C LYS A 361 33.63 -0.07 25.53
N LEU A 362 32.35 -0.07 25.16
CA LEU A 362 31.72 1.04 24.43
C LEU A 362 31.17 2.08 25.42
N GLY A 363 30.44 1.65 26.45
CA GLY A 363 29.76 2.55 27.39
C GLY A 363 30.69 3.37 28.29
N ASP A 364 31.97 3.00 28.39
CA ASP A 364 32.94 3.57 29.34
C ASP A 364 34.21 4.13 28.66
N GLN A 365 34.38 3.92 27.34
CA GLN A 365 35.54 4.39 26.55
C GLN A 365 35.17 4.84 25.12
N GLY A 366 33.91 4.74 24.69
CA GLY A 366 33.47 5.23 23.39
C GLY A 366 33.29 6.75 23.39
N ASN A 367 34.12 7.50 22.65
CA ASN A 367 33.81 8.89 22.34
C ASN A 367 32.77 8.93 21.21
N PHE A 368 31.49 9.06 21.59
CA PHE A 368 30.33 9.12 20.70
C PHE A 368 30.14 10.48 20.01
N GLY A 369 31.01 11.48 20.26
CA GLY A 369 30.75 12.88 19.89
C GLY A 369 29.65 13.50 20.75
N ARG A 370 29.19 14.69 20.34
CA ARG A 370 28.03 15.38 20.94
C ARG A 370 26.76 14.99 20.19
N PHE A 371 25.64 14.98 20.90
CA PHE A 371 24.32 14.77 20.33
C PHE A 371 23.62 16.12 20.22
N TYR A 372 23.26 16.53 19.00
CA TYR A 372 22.53 17.77 18.73
C TYR A 372 21.10 17.45 18.30
N ALA A 373 20.13 18.22 18.76
CA ALA A 373 18.75 18.15 18.26
C ALA A 373 18.22 19.53 17.88
N LEU A 374 17.63 19.62 16.69
CA LEU A 374 16.76 20.73 16.30
C LEU A 374 15.32 20.23 16.33
N ILE A 375 14.49 20.80 17.19
CA ILE A 375 13.10 20.41 17.39
C ILE A 375 12.19 21.54 16.90
N ILE A 376 11.30 21.24 15.95
CA ILE A 376 10.42 22.21 15.30
C ILE A 376 8.97 21.81 15.53
N GLY A 377 8.14 22.72 16.04
CA GLY A 377 6.71 22.51 16.28
C GLY A 377 5.87 23.71 15.83
N ASN A 378 5.08 23.54 14.76
CA ASN A 378 4.35 24.63 14.12
C ASN A 378 2.82 24.46 14.27
N ASN A 379 2.18 25.35 15.04
CA ASN A 379 0.72 25.38 15.23
C ASN A 379 0.07 26.59 14.53
N ASN A 380 0.63 27.79 14.71
CA ASN A 380 -0.02 29.05 14.34
C ASN A 380 0.33 29.52 12.93
N TYR A 381 -0.10 28.74 11.93
CA TYR A 381 -0.03 29.11 10.52
C TYR A 381 -0.74 30.44 10.22
N GLN A 382 -0.14 31.23 9.32
CA GLN A 382 -0.69 32.51 8.84
C GLN A 382 -1.71 32.34 7.72
N TYR A 383 -1.53 31.33 6.86
CA TYR A 383 -2.30 31.13 5.62
C TYR A 383 -2.80 29.69 5.41
N LEU A 384 -2.54 28.79 6.37
CA LEU A 384 -2.96 27.39 6.37
C LEU A 384 -3.82 27.13 7.62
N PRO A 385 -4.56 26.00 7.69
CA PRO A 385 -5.23 25.60 8.93
C PRO A 385 -4.24 25.54 10.09
N LYS A 386 -4.67 25.92 11.30
CA LYS A 386 -3.86 25.72 12.50
C LYS A 386 -3.81 24.24 12.89
N LEU A 387 -2.76 23.88 13.62
CA LEU A 387 -2.66 22.60 14.33
C LEU A 387 -2.73 22.84 15.83
N GLU A 388 -3.12 21.82 16.60
CA GLU A 388 -3.26 21.86 18.05
C GLU A 388 -2.08 21.19 18.76
N THR A 389 -1.55 20.06 18.27
CA THR A 389 -0.59 19.22 19.02
C THR A 389 0.89 19.58 18.84
N ALA A 390 1.32 20.01 17.64
CA ALA A 390 2.73 20.05 17.25
C ALA A 390 3.68 20.86 18.17
N GLN A 391 3.22 21.94 18.81
CA GLN A 391 4.00 22.67 19.82
C GLN A 391 4.18 21.90 21.14
N ASN A 392 3.19 21.09 21.54
CA ASN A 392 3.27 20.25 22.74
C ASN A 392 4.20 19.05 22.49
N ASP A 393 4.06 18.41 21.32
CA ASP A 393 4.94 17.34 20.84
C ASP A 393 6.41 17.78 20.86
N ALA A 394 6.71 18.95 20.28
CA ALA A 394 8.05 19.52 20.28
C ALA A 394 8.62 19.75 21.70
N ARG A 395 7.79 20.14 22.67
CA ARG A 395 8.25 20.41 24.05
C ARG A 395 8.57 19.14 24.83
N GLU A 396 7.72 18.12 24.76
CA GLU A 396 7.99 16.86 25.46
C GLU A 396 9.10 16.04 24.79
N ILE A 397 9.25 16.12 23.46
CA ILE A 397 10.36 15.48 22.74
C ILE A 397 11.70 16.17 23.03
N GLU A 398 11.77 17.51 23.09
CA GLU A 398 12.94 18.25 23.60
C GLU A 398 13.37 17.71 24.95
N LYS A 399 12.42 17.66 25.89
CA LYS A 399 12.62 17.29 27.29
C LYS A 399 13.14 15.86 27.42
N VAL A 400 12.54 14.91 26.71
CA VAL A 400 13.02 13.52 26.68
C VAL A 400 14.46 13.43 26.12
N LEU A 401 14.75 14.11 25.00
CA LEU A 401 16.08 14.08 24.37
C LEU A 401 17.16 14.75 25.25
N ARG A 402 16.86 15.91 25.85
CA ARG A 402 17.77 16.62 26.77
C ARG A 402 18.00 15.85 28.07
N GLU A 403 16.95 15.34 28.70
CA GLU A 403 17.04 14.82 30.07
C GLU A 403 17.54 13.37 30.11
N LYS A 404 17.07 12.51 29.20
CA LYS A 404 17.40 11.07 29.17
C LYS A 404 18.54 10.72 28.21
N TYR A 405 18.77 11.54 27.17
CA TYR A 405 19.74 11.26 26.11
C TYR A 405 20.81 12.34 25.92
N LYS A 406 20.80 13.40 26.76
CA LYS A 406 21.78 14.50 26.81
C LYS A 406 22.05 15.20 25.48
N PHE A 407 21.00 15.36 24.67
CA PHE A 407 21.09 16.18 23.47
C PHE A 407 21.27 17.66 23.83
N GLU A 408 22.19 18.34 23.16
CA GLU A 408 22.21 19.80 23.02
C GLU A 408 21.02 20.20 22.13
N THR A 409 19.92 20.58 22.77
CA THR A 409 18.62 20.85 22.15
C THR A 409 18.44 22.33 21.75
N GLU A 410 17.92 22.56 20.55
CA GLU A 410 17.43 23.87 20.11
C GLU A 410 15.98 23.72 19.62
N VAL A 411 15.05 24.48 20.21
CA VAL A 411 13.61 24.45 19.85
C VAL A 411 13.23 25.67 19.04
N LEU A 412 12.47 25.46 17.95
CA LEU A 412 11.79 26.51 17.20
C LEU A 412 10.28 26.22 17.21
N LEU A 413 9.46 27.16 17.68
CA LEU A 413 8.01 27.05 17.70
C LEU A 413 7.38 28.13 16.83
N ASP A 414 6.35 27.78 16.07
CA ASP A 414 5.72 28.63 15.05
C ASP A 414 6.77 29.32 14.13
N ALA A 415 7.72 28.52 13.65
CA ALA A 415 8.91 28.99 12.97
C ALA A 415 8.64 29.32 11.50
N LYS A 416 9.23 30.41 11.01
CA LYS A 416 9.21 30.78 9.60
C LYS A 416 10.31 30.04 8.83
N ARG A 417 10.22 30.08 7.50
CA ARG A 417 11.24 29.49 6.62
C ARG A 417 12.66 29.99 6.90
N ALA A 418 12.80 31.29 7.17
CA ALA A 418 14.08 31.91 7.46
C ALA A 418 14.70 31.31 8.74
N ASP A 419 13.94 31.28 9.83
CA ASP A 419 14.40 30.84 11.16
C ASP A 419 14.89 29.39 11.14
N ILE A 420 14.13 28.49 10.49
CA ILE A 420 14.48 27.07 10.34
C ILE A 420 15.78 26.92 9.54
N LEU A 421 15.88 27.59 8.38
CA LEU A 421 17.06 27.47 7.53
C LEU A 421 18.30 28.13 8.14
N GLU A 422 18.17 29.26 8.84
CA GLU A 422 19.28 29.86 9.58
C GLU A 422 19.78 28.93 10.67
N ARG A 423 18.87 28.34 11.47
CA ARG A 423 19.22 27.42 12.55
C ARG A 423 19.94 26.16 12.03
N ILE A 424 19.45 25.55 10.96
CA ILE A 424 20.11 24.40 10.30
C ILE A 424 21.52 24.81 9.80
N ASN A 425 21.67 26.00 9.20
CA ASN A 425 22.97 26.48 8.75
C ASN A 425 23.94 26.74 9.92
N LYS A 426 23.46 27.28 11.04
CA LYS A 426 24.23 27.51 12.27
C LYS A 426 24.71 26.19 12.88
N ILE A 427 23.81 25.23 13.09
CA ILE A 427 24.16 23.92 13.68
C ILE A 427 25.15 23.17 12.77
N ARG A 428 24.95 23.18 11.44
CA ARG A 428 25.94 22.62 10.49
C ARG A 428 27.34 23.21 10.66
N GLY A 429 27.46 24.49 11.01
CA GLY A 429 28.73 25.17 11.27
C GLY A 429 29.41 24.78 12.59
N MET A 430 28.72 24.11 13.50
CA MET A 430 29.22 23.69 14.82
C MET A 430 29.48 22.17 14.91
N LEU A 431 28.94 21.38 13.98
CA LEU A 431 29.01 19.92 13.96
C LEU A 431 30.38 19.39 13.50
N GLU A 432 31.03 18.63 14.38
CA GLU A 432 32.26 17.88 14.11
C GLU A 432 31.98 16.50 13.50
N ALA A 433 33.04 15.80 13.07
CA ALA A 433 32.94 14.53 12.36
C ALA A 433 32.31 13.38 13.19
N ARG A 434 32.43 13.42 14.52
CA ARG A 434 31.85 12.42 15.42
C ARG A 434 30.46 12.79 15.96
N ASP A 435 30.06 14.05 15.86
CA ASP A 435 28.77 14.48 16.39
C ASP A 435 27.60 13.80 15.66
N SER A 436 26.48 13.65 16.35
CA SER A 436 25.22 13.11 15.81
C SER A 436 24.15 14.20 15.83
N PHE A 437 23.39 14.37 14.75
CA PHE A 437 22.36 15.41 14.64
C PHE A 437 20.97 14.82 14.38
N LEU A 438 20.00 15.18 15.22
CA LEU A 438 18.59 14.84 15.05
C LEU A 438 17.81 16.09 14.63
N ILE A 439 16.93 15.96 13.64
CA ILE A 439 15.93 16.99 13.33
C ILE A 439 14.54 16.40 13.57
N TYR A 440 13.81 16.93 14.54
CA TYR A 440 12.38 16.65 14.72
C TYR A 440 11.56 17.77 14.10
N TYR A 441 10.54 17.41 13.34
CA TYR A 441 9.58 18.35 12.76
C TYR A 441 8.16 17.84 12.96
N ALA A 442 7.33 18.63 13.65
CA ALA A 442 5.87 18.46 13.67
C ALA A 442 5.21 19.70 13.05
N GLY A 443 4.32 19.47 12.09
CA GLY A 443 3.64 20.52 11.34
C GLY A 443 3.10 20.02 10.00
N HIS A 444 2.46 20.92 9.25
CA HIS A 444 2.02 20.61 7.89
C HIS A 444 3.20 20.22 6.98
N GLY A 445 2.97 19.23 6.13
CA GLY A 445 3.81 18.89 5.00
C GLY A 445 2.96 18.82 3.73
N GLU A 446 3.58 19.09 2.58
CA GLU A 446 2.96 18.98 1.26
C GLU A 446 3.77 18.03 0.38
N PHE A 447 3.10 17.27 -0.50
CA PHE A 447 3.78 16.37 -1.44
C PHE A 447 3.47 16.76 -2.88
N ASP A 448 4.46 17.37 -3.54
CA ASP A 448 4.36 17.74 -4.95
C ASP A 448 4.45 16.49 -5.85
N LYS A 449 3.27 15.97 -6.22
CA LYS A 449 3.05 14.90 -7.18
C LYS A 449 3.41 15.25 -8.64
N THR A 450 4.02 16.40 -8.89
CA THR A 450 4.59 16.80 -10.19
C THR A 450 6.11 16.74 -10.22
N SER A 451 6.80 16.96 -9.10
CA SER A 451 8.27 16.88 -9.00
C SER A 451 8.82 15.80 -8.05
N ASP A 452 7.94 14.94 -7.53
CA ASP A 452 8.21 13.80 -6.63
C ASP A 452 8.87 14.21 -5.30
N LYS A 453 8.36 15.28 -4.67
CA LYS A 453 9.03 15.96 -3.55
C LYS A 453 8.13 16.27 -2.36
N ALA A 454 8.57 15.83 -1.19
CA ALA A 454 8.00 16.24 0.10
C ALA A 454 8.58 17.60 0.55
N TYR A 455 7.70 18.47 1.04
CA TYR A 455 8.03 19.80 1.56
C TYR A 455 7.49 19.94 2.98
N TRP A 456 8.30 20.47 3.89
CA TRP A 456 7.82 20.99 5.16
C TRP A 456 7.28 22.40 4.97
N LEU A 457 6.15 22.71 5.60
CA LEU A 457 5.49 24.01 5.53
C LEU A 457 5.71 24.79 6.84
N PRO A 458 6.55 25.84 6.85
CA PRO A 458 6.69 26.77 7.98
C PRO A 458 5.43 27.62 8.16
N VAL A 459 5.29 28.36 9.27
CA VAL A 459 4.04 29.12 9.54
C VAL A 459 3.77 30.27 8.57
N ASP A 460 4.76 30.69 7.77
CA ASP A 460 4.63 31.67 6.70
C ASP A 460 4.44 31.04 5.30
N ALA A 461 4.24 29.72 5.20
CA ALA A 461 3.83 29.04 3.97
C ALA A 461 2.36 29.34 3.58
N LYS A 462 2.09 29.28 2.28
CA LYS A 462 0.75 29.37 1.67
C LYS A 462 0.48 28.11 0.85
N ARG A 463 -0.77 27.81 0.54
CA ARG A 463 -1.15 26.60 -0.24
C ARG A 463 -0.72 26.67 -1.72
N ASP A 464 -0.71 27.85 -2.31
CA ASP A 464 -0.55 28.04 -3.77
C ASP A 464 0.73 28.81 -4.14
N ASP A 465 1.72 28.85 -3.24
CA ASP A 465 2.99 29.60 -3.38
C ASP A 465 4.12 28.91 -2.59
N ASP A 466 5.03 28.26 -3.32
CA ASP A 466 6.11 27.43 -2.77
C ASP A 466 7.34 28.24 -2.29
N THR A 467 7.34 29.57 -2.48
CA THR A 467 8.44 30.47 -2.08
C THR A 467 8.87 30.23 -0.62
N ASN A 468 7.87 30.04 0.24
CA ASN A 468 8.03 29.83 1.68
C ASN A 468 8.02 28.36 2.11
N TRP A 469 8.04 27.41 1.19
CA TRP A 469 8.16 25.99 1.53
C TRP A 469 9.63 25.57 1.74
N ILE A 470 9.85 24.57 2.59
CA ILE A 470 11.16 23.93 2.75
C ILE A 470 11.05 22.54 2.14
N LEU A 471 11.52 22.40 0.90
CA LEU A 471 11.78 21.10 0.28
C LEU A 471 12.57 20.23 1.27
N ALA A 472 12.03 19.10 1.71
CA ALA A 472 12.70 18.23 2.66
C ALA A 472 14.02 17.68 2.05
N GLU A 473 14.02 17.42 0.74
CA GLU A 473 15.24 17.11 0.00
C GLU A 473 16.31 18.23 0.04
N ARG A 474 15.98 19.48 0.38
CA ARG A 474 16.96 20.58 0.48
C ARG A 474 17.73 20.53 1.80
N ILE A 475 17.10 19.98 2.85
CA ILE A 475 17.77 19.63 4.11
C ILE A 475 18.74 18.47 3.84
N THR A 476 18.35 17.51 3.00
CA THR A 476 19.09 16.27 2.78
C THR A 476 20.09 16.23 1.60
N SER A 477 19.91 17.05 0.56
CA SER A 477 20.89 17.19 -0.53
C SER A 477 22.12 18.00 -0.09
N ASN A 478 21.96 18.88 0.89
CA ASN A 478 23.07 19.54 1.57
C ASN A 478 23.74 18.67 2.65
N ILE A 479 23.19 17.49 2.95
CA ILE A 479 23.65 16.65 4.07
C ILE A 479 25.09 16.15 3.83
N LYS A 480 25.49 15.90 2.57
CA LYS A 480 26.90 15.66 2.15
C LYS A 480 27.91 16.75 2.60
N ARG A 481 27.45 17.93 3.06
CA ARG A 481 28.28 19.03 3.60
C ARG A 481 28.36 19.06 5.14
N PHE A 482 27.69 18.16 5.84
CA PHE A 482 27.76 18.05 7.30
C PHE A 482 28.86 17.04 7.66
N SER A 483 29.83 17.47 8.47
CA SER A 483 30.93 16.64 8.97
C SER A 483 30.43 15.41 9.73
N SER A 484 29.40 15.61 10.56
CA SER A 484 28.72 14.63 11.42
C SER A 484 28.52 13.27 10.74
N ALA A 485 28.96 12.18 11.37
CA ALA A 485 28.75 10.84 10.84
C ALA A 485 27.26 10.45 10.76
N HIS A 486 26.44 10.87 11.73
CA HIS A 486 25.10 10.34 11.97
C HIS A 486 24.03 11.43 11.98
N ILE A 487 23.09 11.37 11.03
CA ILE A 487 21.93 12.26 11.03
C ILE A 487 20.63 11.48 10.89
N LEU A 488 19.69 11.74 11.80
CA LEU A 488 18.33 11.21 11.79
C LEU A 488 17.35 12.37 11.59
N ILE A 489 16.45 12.24 10.63
CA ILE A 489 15.29 13.12 10.50
C ILE A 489 14.06 12.38 11.01
N VAL A 490 13.27 13.02 11.86
CA VAL A 490 12.01 12.52 12.39
C VAL A 490 10.91 13.50 12.00
N ALA A 491 10.05 13.09 11.06
CA ALA A 491 9.04 13.94 10.45
C ALA A 491 7.63 13.49 10.86
N ASP A 492 7.02 14.20 11.80
CA ASP A 492 5.61 14.09 12.11
C ASP A 492 4.78 15.00 11.19
N SER A 493 4.78 14.60 9.92
CA SER A 493 4.21 15.30 8.78
C SER A 493 4.19 14.32 7.60
N CYS A 494 3.26 14.46 6.65
CA CYS A 494 3.23 13.64 5.43
C CYS A 494 4.60 13.62 4.72
N TYR A 495 5.21 12.44 4.55
CA TYR A 495 6.52 12.29 3.92
C TYR A 495 6.56 11.03 3.05
N SER A 496 6.55 11.21 1.72
CA SER A 496 6.48 10.19 0.66
C SER A 496 7.73 9.31 0.47
N GLY A 497 8.56 9.14 1.50
CA GLY A 497 9.96 8.67 1.43
C GLY A 497 10.13 7.15 1.33
N THR A 498 9.53 6.52 0.33
CA THR A 498 9.44 5.06 0.19
C THR A 498 10.77 4.40 -0.16
N MET A 499 11.40 3.70 0.79
CA MET A 499 12.33 2.56 0.57
C MET A 499 12.76 1.94 1.91
N THR A 500 12.14 0.83 2.30
CA THR A 500 12.59 -0.02 3.41
C THR A 500 13.60 -1.05 2.90
N ARG A 501 14.74 -1.20 3.60
CA ARG A 501 15.76 -2.20 3.27
C ARG A 501 15.89 -3.25 4.38
N SER A 502 15.10 -4.31 4.31
CA SER A 502 15.29 -5.48 5.17
C SER A 502 16.66 -6.12 4.90
N LEU A 503 17.44 -6.37 5.96
CA LEU A 503 18.67 -7.15 5.91
C LEU A 503 18.72 -8.11 7.10
N ASP A 504 18.95 -9.40 6.83
CA ASP A 504 19.21 -10.39 7.87
C ASP A 504 20.55 -10.13 8.57
N THR A 505 20.53 -9.93 9.89
CA THR A 505 21.73 -10.01 10.74
C THR A 505 21.46 -10.79 12.03
N ASP A 506 21.57 -12.12 11.97
CA ASP A 506 21.75 -12.97 13.15
C ASP A 506 23.11 -12.68 13.81
N MET A 507 23.10 -12.31 15.10
CA MET A 507 24.29 -11.89 15.87
C MET A 507 24.20 -12.34 17.35
N ASN A 508 24.25 -13.65 17.58
CA ASN A 508 24.05 -14.31 18.88
C ASN A 508 25.19 -14.16 19.94
N SER A 509 25.67 -12.94 20.26
CA SER A 509 26.46 -12.70 21.50
C SER A 509 26.57 -11.21 21.91
N LYS A 510 26.87 -10.93 23.20
CA LYS A 510 27.21 -9.55 23.65
C LYS A 510 28.42 -8.97 22.91
N ALA A 511 29.39 -9.79 22.50
CA ALA A 511 30.52 -9.38 21.66
C ALA A 511 30.10 -9.05 20.22
N ALA A 512 29.14 -9.80 19.66
CA ALA A 512 28.57 -9.54 18.34
C ALA A 512 27.71 -8.26 18.34
N ARG A 513 26.87 -8.02 19.36
CA ARG A 513 26.17 -6.73 19.51
C ARG A 513 27.16 -5.57 19.63
N GLY A 514 28.25 -5.74 20.39
CA GLY A 514 29.30 -4.71 20.47
C GLY A 514 29.89 -4.38 19.11
N LYS A 515 30.29 -5.40 18.34
CA LYS A 515 30.81 -5.22 16.97
C LYS A 515 29.77 -4.68 15.99
N TYR A 516 28.47 -4.99 16.17
CA TYR A 516 27.38 -4.41 15.37
C TYR A 516 27.24 -2.91 15.65
N LEU A 517 27.13 -2.50 16.92
CA LEU A 517 27.01 -1.09 17.29
C LEU A 517 28.28 -0.30 16.90
N GLU A 518 29.47 -0.88 17.10
CA GLU A 518 30.75 -0.35 16.63
C GLU A 518 30.79 -0.21 15.09
N LYS A 519 30.26 -1.18 14.33
CA LYS A 519 30.12 -1.09 12.87
C LYS A 519 29.13 0.00 12.44
N MET A 520 28.04 0.19 13.18
CA MET A 520 27.09 1.28 12.92
C MET A 520 27.74 2.64 13.19
N LEU A 521 28.39 2.81 14.34
CA LEU A 521 29.09 4.04 14.75
C LEU A 521 30.18 4.48 13.76
N ASN A 522 30.92 3.52 13.19
CA ASN A 522 32.04 3.80 12.28
C ASN A 522 31.65 3.97 10.80
N LYS A 523 30.34 4.00 10.47
CA LYS A 523 29.83 4.20 9.11
C LYS A 523 28.81 5.33 9.08
N SER A 524 28.81 6.16 8.05
CA SER A 524 27.90 7.31 8.00
C SER A 524 26.43 6.88 7.95
N SER A 525 25.62 7.34 8.90
CA SER A 525 24.16 7.21 8.87
C SER A 525 23.49 8.50 8.43
N ARG A 526 22.48 8.39 7.57
CA ARG A 526 21.60 9.47 7.10
C ARG A 526 20.21 8.86 6.85
N THR A 527 19.42 8.76 7.91
CA THR A 527 18.15 8.01 7.94
C THR A 527 16.96 8.91 8.27
N LEU A 528 15.78 8.47 7.86
CA LEU A 528 14.50 9.14 8.04
C LEU A 528 13.55 8.23 8.80
N MET A 529 12.76 8.81 9.70
CA MET A 529 11.59 8.25 10.34
C MET A 529 10.41 9.20 10.11
N ALA A 530 9.24 8.70 9.72
CA ALA A 530 8.06 9.54 9.44
C ALA A 530 6.74 8.91 9.90
N SER A 531 5.74 9.75 10.20
CA SER A 531 4.45 9.31 10.76
C SER A 531 3.52 8.63 9.75
N GLY A 532 3.61 8.99 8.47
CA GLY A 532 2.89 8.36 7.37
C GLY A 532 3.55 8.64 6.02
N GLY A 533 3.07 7.99 4.96
CA GLY A 533 3.52 8.18 3.59
C GLY A 533 2.80 9.36 2.92
N ASN A 534 1.78 9.07 2.14
CA ASN A 534 0.95 10.05 1.43
C ASN A 534 -0.38 10.32 2.17
N GLU A 535 -0.55 9.78 3.36
CA GLU A 535 -1.79 9.79 4.14
C GLU A 535 -1.79 10.96 5.14
N PRO A 536 -2.91 11.70 5.29
CA PRO A 536 -2.97 12.86 6.19
C PRO A 536 -2.77 12.48 7.66
N VAL A 537 -2.04 13.31 8.40
CA VAL A 537 -1.76 13.13 9.83
C VAL A 537 -2.99 13.51 10.67
N ALA A 538 -3.30 12.72 11.70
CA ALA A 538 -4.35 13.02 12.66
C ALA A 538 -3.82 13.87 13.83
N ASP A 539 -4.16 15.16 13.84
CA ASP A 539 -3.84 16.16 14.89
C ASP A 539 -4.68 15.97 16.19
N SER A 540 -5.26 14.78 16.39
CA SER A 540 -6.12 14.45 17.53
C SER A 540 -5.78 13.07 18.09
N GLY A 541 -4.54 12.88 18.51
CA GLY A 541 -4.14 11.74 19.33
C GLY A 541 -4.60 11.90 20.79
N GLY A 542 -4.54 10.80 21.54
CA GLY A 542 -4.82 10.81 22.98
C GLY A 542 -3.79 11.66 23.75
N GLU A 543 -4.18 12.11 24.95
CA GLU A 543 -3.31 12.82 25.91
C GLU A 543 -2.74 14.18 25.44
N GLY A 544 -3.21 14.74 24.32
CA GLY A 544 -2.82 16.07 23.84
C GLY A 544 -1.58 16.08 22.93
N HIS A 545 -1.29 14.94 22.32
CA HIS A 545 -0.18 14.71 21.40
C HIS A 545 -0.70 14.18 20.05
N SER A 546 0.10 14.31 18.99
CA SER A 546 -0.13 13.53 17.76
C SER A 546 -0.04 12.02 18.06
N ILE A 547 -0.72 11.18 17.27
CA ILE A 547 -0.63 9.71 17.45
C ILE A 547 0.82 9.22 17.30
N PHE A 548 1.57 9.78 16.33
CA PHE A 548 2.98 9.41 16.14
C PHE A 548 3.88 10.00 17.22
N ALA A 549 3.66 11.26 17.62
CA ALA A 549 4.41 11.89 18.71
C ALA A 549 4.23 11.12 20.04
N GLN A 550 3.00 10.72 20.38
CA GLN A 550 2.71 9.90 21.56
C GLN A 550 3.40 8.53 21.49
N VAL A 551 3.38 7.86 20.34
CA VAL A 551 4.06 6.56 20.16
C VAL A 551 5.59 6.71 20.23
N LEU A 552 6.16 7.76 19.63
CA LEU A 552 7.59 8.07 19.68
C LEU A 552 8.05 8.41 21.10
N LEU A 553 7.27 9.21 21.83
CA LEU A 553 7.48 9.52 23.25
C LEU A 553 7.44 8.23 24.08
N ASN A 554 6.43 7.38 23.89
CA ASN A 554 6.34 6.08 24.56
C ASN A 554 7.57 5.21 24.25
N ALA A 555 7.95 5.07 22.98
CA ALA A 555 9.13 4.31 22.56
C ALA A 555 10.42 4.84 23.21
N LEU A 556 10.70 6.15 23.14
CA LEU A 556 11.88 6.77 23.74
C LEU A 556 11.89 6.72 25.27
N ASN A 557 10.74 6.60 25.92
CA ASN A 557 10.65 6.44 27.37
C ASN A 557 10.85 4.98 27.82
N GLN A 558 10.24 4.03 27.10
CA GLN A 558 10.11 2.62 27.48
C GLN A 558 11.25 1.73 26.95
N ILE A 559 11.93 2.09 25.86
CA ILE A 559 13.01 1.26 25.29
C ILE A 559 14.13 1.04 26.33
N GLU A 560 14.47 -0.24 26.54
CA GLU A 560 15.40 -0.65 27.58
C GLU A 560 16.87 -0.40 27.18
N GLY A 561 17.73 -0.28 28.19
CA GLY A 561 19.18 -0.27 28.03
C GLY A 561 19.81 1.08 27.71
N LYS A 562 21.15 1.06 27.58
CA LYS A 562 21.97 2.26 27.47
C LYS A 562 22.32 2.66 26.03
N LEU A 563 22.26 1.71 25.08
CA LEU A 563 22.68 1.94 23.69
C LEU A 563 21.85 1.11 22.69
N PHE A 564 21.16 1.80 21.79
CA PHE A 564 20.31 1.22 20.73
C PHE A 564 20.36 2.08 19.46
N THR A 565 19.92 1.52 18.33
CA THR A 565 19.87 2.21 17.03
C THR A 565 18.48 2.79 16.73
N ALA A 566 18.37 3.73 15.79
CA ALA A 566 17.09 4.29 15.36
C ALA A 566 16.20 3.23 14.67
N GLU A 567 16.82 2.29 13.95
CA GLU A 567 16.18 1.08 13.41
C GLU A 567 15.61 0.20 14.53
N GLU A 568 16.35 -0.03 15.63
CA GLU A 568 15.86 -0.77 16.79
C GLU A 568 14.71 -0.04 17.51
N LEU A 569 14.77 1.29 17.63
CA LEU A 569 13.66 2.09 18.17
C LEU A 569 12.41 1.95 17.30
N PHE A 570 12.57 2.08 15.98
CA PHE A 570 11.47 2.06 15.03
C PHE A 570 10.75 0.70 14.99
N TYR A 571 11.48 -0.37 14.70
CA TYR A 571 10.87 -1.68 14.44
C TYR A 571 10.39 -2.39 15.70
N ASN A 572 10.98 -2.15 16.89
CA ASN A 572 10.57 -2.82 18.13
C ASN A 572 9.46 -2.08 18.90
N HIS A 573 9.27 -0.77 18.68
CA HIS A 573 8.35 0.04 19.51
C HIS A 573 7.41 0.97 18.73
N ILE A 574 7.79 1.47 17.55
CA ILE A 574 7.01 2.49 16.82
C ILE A 574 6.11 1.85 15.75
N LYS A 575 6.66 0.98 14.89
CA LYS A 575 5.96 0.52 13.69
C LYS A 575 4.63 -0.18 13.99
N GLU A 576 4.64 -1.16 14.88
CA GLU A 576 3.42 -1.89 15.29
C GLU A 576 2.45 -0.99 16.06
N SER A 577 2.98 -0.12 16.92
CA SER A 577 2.20 0.79 17.76
C SER A 577 1.43 1.85 16.98
N VAL A 578 2.00 2.44 15.91
CA VAL A 578 1.23 3.37 15.06
C VAL A 578 0.25 2.60 14.17
N ALA A 579 0.70 1.54 13.49
CA ALA A 579 -0.15 0.78 12.57
C ALA A 579 -1.32 0.05 13.24
N GLY A 580 -1.27 -0.17 14.56
CA GLY A 580 -2.38 -0.68 15.36
C GLY A 580 -3.37 0.37 15.87
N HIS A 581 -3.06 1.67 15.76
CA HIS A 581 -3.87 2.77 16.33
C HIS A 581 -4.20 3.90 15.34
N ALA A 582 -3.68 3.87 14.11
CA ALA A 582 -3.95 4.85 13.07
C ALA A 582 -4.12 4.19 11.69
N VAL A 583 -4.73 4.92 10.75
CA VAL A 583 -4.74 4.59 9.31
C VAL A 583 -3.35 4.74 8.69
N GLN A 584 -2.48 5.53 9.32
CA GLN A 584 -1.12 5.82 8.85
C GLN A 584 -0.19 4.63 9.09
N THR A 585 0.57 4.24 8.06
CA THR A 585 1.72 3.34 8.22
C THR A 585 3.00 4.16 8.33
N PRO A 586 3.69 4.17 9.48
CA PRO A 586 4.91 4.95 9.63
C PRO A 586 6.03 4.36 8.77
N VAL A 587 6.96 5.21 8.34
CA VAL A 587 8.05 4.84 7.42
C VAL A 587 9.40 5.04 8.10
N TYR A 588 10.33 4.12 7.82
CA TYR A 588 11.74 4.27 8.15
C TYR A 588 12.58 3.91 6.92
N SER A 589 13.42 4.85 6.46
CA SER A 589 14.13 4.71 5.18
C SER A 589 15.49 5.42 5.16
N VAL A 590 16.34 4.99 4.22
CA VAL A 590 17.62 5.66 3.94
C VAL A 590 17.37 6.86 3.04
N ILE A 591 17.91 8.01 3.43
CA ILE A 591 17.81 9.24 2.67
C ILE A 591 18.58 9.10 1.34
N ARG A 592 17.90 9.26 0.21
CA ARG A 592 18.51 9.17 -1.14
C ARG A 592 19.59 10.24 -1.33
N ASP A 593 20.64 9.89 -2.08
CA ASP A 593 21.79 10.75 -2.39
C ASP A 593 22.49 11.45 -1.21
N SER A 594 22.32 10.92 0.01
CA SER A 594 22.80 11.53 1.26
C SER A 594 24.28 11.32 1.58
N GLY A 595 24.91 10.26 1.04
CA GLY A 595 26.21 9.79 1.49
C GLY A 595 26.17 8.80 2.67
N HIS A 596 25.02 8.21 2.96
CA HIS A 596 24.88 7.05 3.86
C HIS A 596 25.75 5.85 3.39
N ASP A 597 26.40 5.18 4.34
CA ASP A 597 27.33 4.06 4.12
C ASP A 597 26.92 2.78 4.91
N GLY A 598 25.66 2.66 5.31
CA GLY A 598 25.18 1.49 6.05
C GLY A 598 25.65 1.45 7.51
N GLY A 599 25.81 2.62 8.14
CA GLY A 599 25.65 2.77 9.58
C GLY A 599 24.21 3.17 9.92
N ASP A 600 23.87 3.23 11.20
CA ASP A 600 22.63 3.84 11.68
C ASP A 600 22.93 4.88 12.77
N PHE A 601 21.97 5.75 13.06
CA PHE A 601 21.98 6.68 14.18
C PHE A 601 21.81 5.91 15.49
N LEU A 602 22.58 6.25 16.52
CA LEU A 602 22.49 5.63 17.85
C LEU A 602 21.96 6.61 18.88
N PHE A 603 21.15 6.09 19.80
CA PHE A 603 20.74 6.79 21.01
C PHE A 603 21.56 6.27 22.19
N VAL A 604 22.22 7.19 22.91
CA VAL A 604 22.92 6.92 24.17
C VAL A 604 22.03 7.43 25.30
N ARG A 605 21.48 6.53 26.12
CA ARG A 605 20.74 6.89 27.34
C ARG A 605 21.75 7.11 28.46
N GLU A 606 21.50 8.02 29.41
CA GLU A 606 22.39 8.16 30.60
C GLU A 606 22.09 7.12 31.68
#